data_AF-A0A954P8Z5-F1
#
_entry.id   AF-A0A954P8Z5-F1
#
_cell.length_a   1.000
_cell.length_b   1.000
_cell.length_c   1.000
_cell.angle_alpha   90.00
_cell.angle_beta   90.00
_cell.angle_gamma   90.00
#
_symmetry.space_group_name_H-M   'P 1'
#
loop_
_entity.id
_entity.type
_entity.pdbx_description
1 polymer ?
#
loop_
_entity_poly.entity_id
_entity_poly.type
_entity_poly.pdbx_seq_one_letter_code
_entity_poly.pdbx_strand_id
1 'polypeptide(L)'
;KQIRALHGLDLVRQKSLFGGPYLWFNFISRSVVHSVALLLVDYNRKAIPLDELPQISSQERETYEQWLAEEESHAASSAAATETSSITEQNYVTTAFTALHFLDDDPQRDRELAQRFGDRVLQRVQVDRSLLIRRIFGTYPMHDRPKEQRMVNLYALYAGWLAGGRAILFPWFLLVLLTQLLLAFVVWIARSVREIRNPQLRRTNRDAARAHYHTAVRKIRRIREPIVAACTRLRMQFDPEYLGVPLPGHAASALNGADVEVDYEFLNPGIDAIDHVERLRQRAEADMQRLHALIEDGLLVKAARAVSLPDEAFASPQHLRAASVAYLADYRNVRRHLSSEEILQDVCRMAVAGPVPPRVWTLQPGLRLKFHRYWRQFGSGDRLARRSAWRAVAANQWGAADALGCLPEKGADPGAEGVQILAAILLHPGRITEQLLTLRAIQTLSILDVLNYREHVFQLGRYAEMGDRPGKLLQWNTTPTQPVEEPGTVDTASGI
;
A
#
# COMPACT_ATOMS: atom_id res chain seq x y z
N LYS A 1 -11.80 -5.21 14.61
CA LYS A 1 -11.87 -4.96 13.13
C LYS A 1 -10.50 -4.61 12.55
N GLN A 2 -9.78 -3.64 13.12
CA GLN A 2 -8.46 -3.22 12.64
C GLN A 2 -7.38 -4.32 12.68
N ILE A 3 -7.27 -5.10 13.77
CA ILE A 3 -6.33 -6.24 13.85
C ILE A 3 -6.59 -7.27 12.74
N ARG A 4 -7.86 -7.58 12.45
CA ARG A 4 -8.20 -8.49 11.33
C ARG A 4 -7.80 -7.91 9.97
N ALA A 5 -7.89 -6.59 9.80
CA ALA A 5 -7.44 -5.93 8.58
C ALA A 5 -5.91 -5.99 8.44
N LEU A 6 -5.16 -5.79 9.53
CA LEU A 6 -3.69 -5.93 9.55
C LEU A 6 -3.26 -7.37 9.28
N HIS A 7 -3.93 -8.37 9.86
CA HIS A 7 -3.70 -9.77 9.53
C HIS A 7 -3.98 -10.07 8.05
N GLY A 8 -4.81 -9.26 7.38
CA GLY A 8 -5.07 -9.34 5.95
C GLY A 8 -3.95 -8.87 5.04
N LEU A 9 -2.94 -8.20 5.59
CA LEU A 9 -1.76 -7.74 4.87
C LEU A 9 -0.62 -8.75 4.91
N ASP A 10 -0.69 -9.74 5.81
CA ASP A 10 0.29 -10.82 5.90
C ASP A 10 0.08 -11.81 4.75
N LEU A 11 0.91 -11.67 3.71
CA LEU A 11 0.90 -12.53 2.54
C LEU A 11 1.27 -14.00 2.83
N VAL A 12 2.00 -14.25 3.92
CA VAL A 12 2.42 -15.62 4.30
C VAL A 12 1.26 -16.35 4.98
N ARG A 13 0.55 -15.65 5.88
CA ARG A 13 -0.56 -16.24 6.65
C ARG A 13 -1.89 -16.21 5.90
N GLN A 14 -2.17 -15.19 5.09
CA GLN A 14 -3.41 -15.11 4.33
C GLN A 14 -3.24 -15.46 2.86
N LYS A 15 -3.42 -16.76 2.56
CA LYS A 15 -3.58 -17.29 1.20
C LYS A 15 -5.03 -17.14 0.72
N SER A 16 -5.62 -15.96 0.85
CA SER A 16 -7.00 -15.74 0.38
C SER A 16 -7.07 -15.87 -1.13
N LEU A 17 -7.97 -16.73 -1.62
CA LEU A 17 -8.28 -16.87 -3.05
C LEU A 17 -9.33 -15.85 -3.52
N PHE A 18 -10.01 -15.17 -2.59
CA PHE A 18 -11.09 -14.24 -2.88
C PHE A 18 -10.66 -12.81 -2.57
N GLY A 19 -10.00 -12.18 -3.54
CA GLY A 19 -9.60 -10.78 -3.48
C GLY A 19 -8.42 -10.47 -2.55
N GLY A 20 -7.95 -9.22 -2.61
CA GLY A 20 -6.87 -8.71 -1.77
C GLY A 20 -5.47 -8.77 -2.41
N PRO A 21 -4.44 -8.28 -1.69
CA PRO A 21 -3.09 -8.11 -2.23
C PRO A 21 -2.42 -9.43 -2.61
N TYR A 22 -2.66 -10.50 -1.83
CA TYR A 22 -2.10 -11.83 -2.07
C TYR A 22 -2.49 -12.41 -3.43
N LEU A 23 -3.76 -12.28 -3.83
CA LEU A 23 -4.22 -12.78 -5.12
C LEU A 23 -3.45 -12.11 -6.27
N TRP A 24 -3.31 -10.79 -6.22
CA TRP A 24 -2.57 -10.02 -7.24
C TRP A 24 -1.09 -10.33 -7.21
N PHE A 25 -0.48 -10.40 -6.04
CA PHE A 25 0.93 -10.76 -5.88
C PHE A 25 1.20 -12.15 -6.46
N ASN A 26 0.46 -13.17 -6.02
CA ASN A 26 0.64 -14.55 -6.49
C ASN A 26 0.37 -14.68 -8.00
N PHE A 27 -0.66 -13.99 -8.52
CA PHE A 27 -0.94 -13.97 -9.95
C PHE A 27 0.22 -13.36 -10.76
N ILE A 28 0.73 -12.19 -10.36
CA ILE A 28 1.85 -11.54 -11.06
C ILE A 28 3.11 -12.38 -10.95
N SER A 29 3.50 -12.80 -9.74
CA SER A 29 4.72 -13.60 -9.53
C SER A 29 4.72 -14.90 -10.33
N ARG A 30 3.60 -15.64 -10.37
CA ARG A 30 3.46 -16.84 -11.21
C ARG A 30 3.53 -16.52 -12.70
N SER A 31 2.93 -15.42 -13.13
CA SER A 31 2.97 -14.97 -14.53
C SER A 31 4.39 -14.61 -14.97
N VAL A 32 5.17 -13.96 -14.09
CA VAL A 32 6.58 -13.64 -14.30
C VAL A 32 7.40 -14.92 -14.42
N VAL A 33 7.34 -15.79 -13.40
CA VAL A 33 8.11 -17.04 -13.38
C VAL A 33 7.84 -17.88 -14.63
N HIS A 34 6.57 -18.04 -15.00
CA HIS A 34 6.22 -18.82 -16.18
C HIS A 34 6.73 -18.17 -17.47
N SER A 35 6.56 -16.86 -17.65
CA SER A 35 6.97 -16.18 -18.89
C SER A 35 8.49 -16.17 -19.04
N VAL A 36 9.23 -15.94 -17.95
CA VAL A 36 10.70 -15.98 -17.95
C VAL A 36 11.21 -17.39 -18.24
N ALA A 37 10.61 -18.43 -17.64
CA ALA A 37 11.01 -19.80 -17.91
C ALA A 37 10.88 -20.15 -19.40
N LEU A 38 9.83 -19.67 -20.08
CA LEU A 38 9.67 -19.87 -21.52
C LEU A 38 10.75 -19.15 -22.33
N LEU A 39 11.08 -17.90 -22.00
CA LEU A 39 12.16 -17.16 -22.65
C LEU A 39 13.50 -17.85 -22.42
N LEU A 40 13.80 -18.29 -21.19
CA LEU A 40 15.04 -19.01 -20.89
C LEU A 40 15.19 -20.26 -21.74
N VAL A 41 14.13 -21.04 -21.92
CA VAL A 41 14.17 -22.23 -22.76
C VAL A 41 14.33 -21.86 -24.24
N ASP A 42 13.66 -20.81 -24.73
CA ASP A 42 13.79 -20.38 -26.14
C ASP A 42 15.21 -19.89 -26.45
N TYR A 43 15.77 -19.00 -25.63
CA TYR A 43 17.10 -18.43 -25.84
C TYR A 43 18.21 -19.46 -25.65
N ASN A 44 18.18 -20.27 -24.58
CA ASN A 44 19.20 -21.30 -24.36
C ASN A 44 19.17 -22.42 -25.43
N ARG A 45 18.06 -22.57 -26.17
CA ARG A 45 17.96 -23.54 -27.29
C ARG A 45 18.38 -22.96 -28.64
N LYS A 46 18.32 -21.64 -28.83
CA LYS A 46 18.44 -21.03 -30.16
C LYS A 46 19.54 -19.99 -30.29
N ALA A 47 19.96 -19.36 -29.20
CA ALA A 47 21.02 -18.36 -29.25
C ALA A 47 22.38 -19.05 -29.43
N ILE A 48 23.05 -18.72 -30.53
CA ILE A 48 24.37 -19.26 -30.89
C ILE A 48 25.43 -18.16 -30.62
N PRO A 49 26.49 -18.45 -29.84
CA PRO A 49 27.61 -17.52 -29.66
C PRO A 49 28.30 -17.14 -30.98
N LEU A 50 28.82 -15.92 -31.07
CA LEU A 50 29.43 -15.39 -32.30
C LEU A 50 30.65 -16.19 -32.77
N ASP A 51 31.40 -16.77 -31.84
CA ASP A 51 32.58 -17.61 -32.08
C ASP A 51 32.22 -19.00 -32.64
N GLU A 52 31.01 -19.47 -32.37
CA GLU A 52 30.49 -20.77 -32.84
C GLU A 52 29.76 -20.67 -34.19
N LEU A 53 29.23 -19.47 -34.53
CA LEU A 53 28.50 -19.23 -35.79
C LEU A 53 29.21 -19.68 -37.10
N PRO A 54 30.55 -19.66 -37.21
CA PRO A 54 31.23 -20.17 -38.41
C PRO A 54 31.23 -21.72 -38.51
N GLN A 55 30.99 -22.43 -37.40
CA GLN A 55 31.18 -23.88 -37.29
C GLN A 55 29.86 -24.67 -37.41
N ILE A 56 28.72 -23.99 -37.29
CA ILE A 56 27.40 -24.62 -37.36
C ILE A 56 27.00 -25.00 -38.78
N SER A 57 26.09 -25.96 -38.91
CA SER A 57 25.54 -26.36 -40.20
C SER A 57 24.72 -25.25 -40.85
N SER A 58 24.57 -25.27 -42.18
CA SER A 58 23.75 -24.31 -42.91
C SER A 58 22.28 -24.33 -42.47
N GLN A 59 21.77 -25.51 -42.10
CA GLN A 59 20.39 -25.69 -41.62
C GLN A 59 20.17 -25.04 -40.24
N GLU A 60 21.12 -25.17 -39.31
CA GLU A 60 21.06 -24.53 -38.00
C GLU A 60 21.18 -23.01 -38.13
N ARG A 61 22.03 -22.54 -39.05
CA ARG A 61 22.17 -21.11 -39.34
C ARG A 61 20.87 -20.52 -39.90
N GLU A 62 20.21 -21.20 -40.82
CA GLU A 62 18.88 -20.77 -41.32
C GLU A 62 17.84 -20.72 -40.19
N THR A 63 17.85 -21.69 -39.28
CA THR A 63 16.93 -21.73 -38.13
C THR A 63 17.20 -20.57 -37.16
N TYR A 64 18.48 -20.25 -36.90
CA TYR A 64 18.89 -19.10 -36.09
C TYR A 64 18.48 -17.78 -36.73
N GLU A 65 18.72 -17.61 -38.03
CA GLU A 65 18.34 -16.41 -38.78
C GLU A 65 16.81 -16.25 -38.86
N GLN A 66 16.07 -17.34 -39.06
CA GLN A 66 14.60 -17.32 -38.99
C GLN A 66 14.13 -16.93 -37.60
N TRP A 67 14.70 -17.51 -36.54
CA TRP A 67 14.36 -17.13 -35.17
C TRP A 67 14.58 -15.65 -34.93
N LEU A 68 15.72 -15.08 -35.34
CA LEU A 68 15.98 -13.64 -35.24
C LEU A 68 15.00 -12.81 -36.11
N ALA A 69 14.71 -13.26 -37.33
CA ALA A 69 13.84 -12.55 -38.29
C ALA A 69 12.34 -12.63 -37.98
N GLU A 70 11.90 -13.56 -37.11
CA GLU A 70 10.50 -13.66 -36.68
C GLU A 70 9.96 -12.30 -36.19
N GLU A 71 10.80 -11.40 -35.68
CA GLU A 71 10.42 -10.04 -35.29
C GLU A 71 9.89 -9.14 -36.43
N GLU A 72 10.38 -9.28 -37.67
CA GLU A 72 10.04 -8.35 -38.77
C GLU A 72 8.69 -8.65 -39.45
N SER A 73 8.23 -9.91 -39.43
CA SER A 73 7.04 -10.39 -40.18
C SER A 73 5.77 -10.53 -39.32
N HIS A 74 5.60 -9.72 -38.28
CA HIS A 74 4.47 -9.86 -37.34
C HIS A 74 3.17 -9.12 -37.74
N ALA A 75 3.02 -8.72 -39.00
CA ALA A 75 1.78 -8.13 -39.54
C ALA A 75 0.89 -9.10 -40.36
N ALA A 76 1.40 -10.22 -40.90
CA ALA A 76 0.70 -10.94 -41.97
C ALA A 76 0.48 -12.46 -41.82
N SER A 77 1.22 -13.19 -40.98
CA SER A 77 1.14 -14.66 -41.00
C SER A 77 0.86 -15.27 -39.63
N SER A 78 -0.42 -15.51 -39.32
CA SER A 78 -0.83 -16.24 -38.12
C SER A 78 -1.73 -17.45 -38.43
N ALA A 79 -1.61 -18.06 -39.61
CA ALA A 79 -2.49 -19.18 -40.00
C ALA A 79 -1.78 -20.43 -40.56
N ALA A 80 -0.47 -20.45 -40.81
CA ALA A 80 0.11 -21.46 -41.70
C ALA A 80 1.31 -22.28 -41.16
N ALA A 81 1.57 -22.31 -39.86
CA ALA A 81 2.61 -23.19 -39.30
C ALA A 81 2.04 -24.08 -38.19
N THR A 82 1.14 -24.97 -38.59
CA THR A 82 0.84 -26.18 -37.82
C THR A 82 1.57 -27.31 -38.51
N GLU A 83 2.52 -27.92 -37.81
CA GLU A 83 2.76 -29.37 -37.73
C GLU A 83 4.25 -29.72 -37.55
N THR A 84 4.44 -30.68 -36.65
CA THR A 84 5.60 -31.58 -36.58
C THR A 84 6.93 -30.99 -36.13
N SER A 85 7.07 -30.79 -34.83
CA SER A 85 8.33 -31.12 -34.17
C SER A 85 8.01 -31.90 -32.91
N SER A 86 8.09 -33.23 -33.07
CA SER A 86 8.16 -34.19 -31.99
C SER A 86 9.23 -33.76 -30.98
N ILE A 87 8.98 -34.12 -29.73
CA ILE A 87 9.89 -33.97 -28.59
C ILE A 87 11.09 -34.91 -28.85
N THR A 88 11.96 -34.52 -29.78
CA THR A 88 13.21 -35.21 -30.06
C THR A 88 14.31 -34.40 -29.38
N GLU A 89 14.79 -34.95 -28.25
CA GLU A 89 16.00 -34.62 -27.49
C GLU A 89 16.29 -33.15 -27.08
N GLN A 90 16.59 -32.99 -25.80
CA GLN A 90 16.74 -31.75 -25.06
C GLN A 90 18.11 -31.07 -25.31
N ASN A 91 18.48 -30.77 -26.55
CA ASN A 91 19.77 -30.13 -26.79
C ASN A 91 19.65 -28.60 -26.62
N TYR A 92 20.14 -28.11 -25.50
CA TYR A 92 20.42 -26.69 -25.29
C TYR A 92 21.72 -26.35 -26.02
N VAL A 93 21.70 -25.28 -26.83
CA VAL A 93 22.89 -24.74 -27.49
C VAL A 93 23.76 -24.02 -26.48
N THR A 94 23.14 -23.35 -25.49
CA THR A 94 23.87 -22.61 -24.45
C THR A 94 23.14 -22.66 -23.11
N THR A 95 23.83 -22.26 -22.05
CA THR A 95 23.26 -22.07 -20.70
C THR A 95 23.48 -20.65 -20.18
N ALA A 96 23.93 -19.74 -21.06
CA ALA A 96 24.31 -18.38 -20.69
C ALA A 96 23.13 -17.53 -20.21
N PHE A 97 21.92 -17.78 -20.71
CA PHE A 97 20.76 -16.96 -20.37
C PHE A 97 20.18 -17.39 -19.01
N THR A 98 20.05 -16.40 -18.14
CA THR A 98 19.48 -16.51 -16.79
C THR A 98 18.29 -15.56 -16.62
N ALA A 99 17.46 -15.77 -15.59
CA ALA A 99 16.27 -14.94 -15.36
C ALA A 99 16.59 -13.43 -15.26
N LEU A 100 17.80 -13.09 -14.77
CA LEU A 100 18.25 -11.70 -14.64
C LEU A 100 18.39 -10.99 -16.00
N HIS A 101 18.59 -11.72 -17.10
CA HIS A 101 18.61 -11.10 -18.44
C HIS A 101 17.24 -10.54 -18.87
N PHE A 102 16.16 -10.98 -18.22
CA PHE A 102 14.78 -10.57 -18.56
C PHE A 102 14.08 -9.78 -17.44
N LEU A 103 14.63 -9.76 -16.23
CA LEU A 103 14.01 -9.15 -15.05
C LEU A 103 14.75 -7.95 -14.50
N ASP A 104 15.84 -7.54 -15.14
CA ASP A 104 16.71 -6.49 -14.66
C ASP A 104 17.31 -5.73 -15.86
N ASP A 105 17.56 -4.43 -15.68
CA ASP A 105 17.95 -3.49 -16.74
C ASP A 105 19.40 -3.03 -16.56
N ASP A 106 20.29 -4.00 -16.34
CA ASP A 106 21.71 -3.76 -16.07
C ASP A 106 22.50 -3.54 -17.39
N PRO A 107 23.02 -2.33 -17.66
CA PRO A 107 23.74 -2.03 -18.90
C PRO A 107 25.06 -2.80 -19.05
N GLN A 108 25.64 -3.32 -17.96
CA GLN A 108 26.84 -4.15 -18.05
C GLN A 108 26.50 -5.53 -18.63
N ARG A 109 25.41 -6.13 -18.16
CA ARG A 109 24.93 -7.43 -18.65
C ARG A 109 24.52 -7.37 -20.12
N ASP A 110 23.89 -6.28 -20.53
CA ASP A 110 23.53 -6.06 -21.93
C ASP A 110 24.79 -5.94 -22.83
N ARG A 111 25.87 -5.31 -22.35
CA ARG A 111 27.16 -5.24 -23.07
C ARG A 111 27.83 -6.61 -23.20
N GLU A 112 27.85 -7.40 -22.12
CA GLU A 112 28.39 -8.77 -22.15
C GLU A 112 27.61 -9.65 -23.13
N LEU A 113 26.28 -9.49 -23.17
CA LEU A 113 25.43 -10.21 -24.10
C LEU A 113 25.70 -9.83 -25.56
N ALA A 114 25.82 -8.53 -25.85
CA ALA A 114 26.17 -8.05 -27.20
C ALA A 114 27.54 -8.56 -27.66
N GLN A 115 28.54 -8.58 -26.78
CA GLN A 115 29.87 -9.10 -27.10
C GLN A 115 29.85 -10.60 -27.44
N ARG A 116 29.04 -11.39 -26.73
CA ARG A 116 29.03 -12.84 -26.88
C ARG A 116 28.10 -13.36 -27.98
N PHE A 117 26.93 -12.72 -28.15
CA PHE A 117 25.87 -13.20 -29.05
C PHE A 117 25.49 -12.21 -30.16
N GLY A 118 26.06 -10.99 -30.14
CA GLY A 118 25.81 -9.94 -31.13
C GLY A 118 24.62 -9.03 -30.81
N ASP A 119 24.58 -7.88 -31.48
CA ASP A 119 23.58 -6.83 -31.24
C ASP A 119 22.15 -7.28 -31.58
N ARG A 120 21.98 -8.15 -32.58
CA ARG A 120 20.65 -8.65 -32.97
C ARG A 120 20.00 -9.48 -31.86
N VAL A 121 20.79 -10.30 -31.16
CA VAL A 121 20.29 -11.08 -30.01
C VAL A 121 19.97 -10.14 -28.84
N LEU A 122 20.82 -9.13 -28.59
CA LEU A 122 20.54 -8.12 -27.56
C LEU A 122 19.24 -7.35 -27.85
N GLN A 123 19.05 -6.87 -29.08
CA GLN A 123 17.83 -6.16 -29.48
C GLN A 123 16.59 -7.01 -29.22
N ARG A 124 16.62 -8.29 -29.61
CA ARG A 124 15.53 -9.23 -29.35
C ARG A 124 15.26 -9.42 -27.85
N VAL A 125 16.31 -9.60 -27.03
CA VAL A 125 16.17 -9.74 -25.56
C VAL A 125 15.50 -8.51 -24.99
N GLN A 126 15.90 -7.31 -25.41
CA GLN A 126 15.34 -6.06 -24.93
C GLN A 126 13.87 -5.89 -25.33
N VAL A 127 13.51 -6.28 -26.56
CA VAL A 127 12.12 -6.29 -27.02
C VAL A 127 11.29 -7.27 -26.19
N ASP A 128 11.75 -8.52 -26.04
CA ASP A 128 11.07 -9.55 -25.26
C ASP A 128 10.93 -9.19 -23.78
N ARG A 129 11.98 -8.60 -23.17
CA ARG A 129 11.99 -8.05 -21.80
C ARG A 129 10.85 -7.05 -21.63
N SER A 130 10.74 -6.09 -22.55
CA SER A 130 9.69 -5.07 -22.52
C SER A 130 8.28 -5.64 -22.72
N LEU A 131 8.12 -6.56 -23.67
CA LEU A 131 6.84 -7.20 -23.97
C LEU A 131 6.37 -8.10 -22.82
N LEU A 132 7.28 -8.81 -22.16
CA LEU A 132 6.98 -9.62 -20.98
C LEU A 132 6.38 -8.75 -19.88
N ILE A 133 7.03 -7.64 -19.54
CA ILE A 133 6.56 -6.74 -18.49
C ILE A 133 5.24 -6.09 -18.88
N ARG A 134 5.12 -5.58 -20.10
CA ARG A 134 3.88 -4.99 -20.62
C ARG A 134 2.72 -5.99 -20.63
N ARG A 135 2.97 -7.26 -20.95
CA ARG A 135 1.94 -8.30 -20.94
C ARG A 135 1.47 -8.64 -19.53
N ILE A 136 2.40 -8.81 -18.60
CA ILE A 136 2.08 -9.19 -17.22
C ILE A 136 1.36 -8.05 -16.50
N PHE A 137 1.86 -6.83 -16.67
CA PHE A 137 1.29 -5.65 -16.03
C PHE A 137 0.15 -5.00 -16.82
N GLY A 138 0.00 -5.33 -18.10
CA GLY A 138 -1.09 -4.88 -18.96
C GLY A 138 -2.43 -5.53 -18.66
N THR A 139 -3.50 -4.91 -19.15
CA THR A 139 -4.86 -5.46 -19.08
C THR A 139 -5.18 -6.23 -20.35
N TYR A 140 -5.92 -7.33 -20.21
CA TYR A 140 -6.72 -7.83 -21.33
C TYR A 140 -7.60 -6.68 -21.83
N PRO A 141 -7.67 -6.40 -23.15
CA PRO A 141 -8.30 -5.19 -23.71
C PRO A 141 -9.84 -5.25 -23.65
N MET A 142 -10.42 -5.45 -22.45
CA MET A 142 -11.85 -5.32 -22.23
C MET A 142 -12.34 -3.88 -22.46
N HIS A 143 -11.45 -2.88 -22.39
CA HIS A 143 -11.79 -1.49 -22.66
C HIS A 143 -12.02 -1.21 -24.16
N ASP A 144 -11.39 -1.99 -25.05
CA ASP A 144 -11.62 -1.94 -26.49
C ASP A 144 -12.97 -2.56 -26.89
N ARG A 145 -13.56 -3.39 -26.01
CA ARG A 145 -14.91 -3.92 -26.25
C ARG A 145 -15.98 -2.84 -26.06
N PRO A 146 -17.08 -2.84 -26.83
CA PRO A 146 -18.20 -1.93 -26.61
C PRO A 146 -18.69 -1.97 -25.15
N LYS A 147 -19.14 -0.83 -24.60
CA LYS A 147 -19.60 -0.71 -23.20
C LYS A 147 -20.69 -1.72 -22.85
N GLU A 148 -21.51 -2.09 -23.83
CA GLU A 148 -22.57 -3.10 -23.73
C GLU A 148 -22.05 -4.51 -23.47
N GLN A 149 -20.86 -4.85 -23.99
CA GLN A 149 -20.21 -6.14 -23.73
C GLN A 149 -19.40 -6.15 -22.42
N ARG A 150 -19.20 -4.98 -21.79
CA ARG A 150 -18.46 -4.83 -20.54
C ARG A 150 -19.33 -4.95 -19.29
N MET A 151 -20.64 -4.72 -19.41
CA MET A 151 -21.55 -4.66 -18.27
C MET A 151 -22.63 -5.73 -18.41
N VAL A 152 -22.75 -6.58 -17.39
CA VAL A 152 -23.90 -7.48 -17.28
C VAL A 152 -25.11 -6.63 -16.92
N ASN A 153 -25.97 -6.36 -17.91
CA ASN A 153 -27.20 -5.61 -17.69
C ASN A 153 -28.24 -6.51 -16.99
N LEU A 154 -28.23 -6.51 -15.65
CA LEU A 154 -29.17 -7.28 -14.83
C LEU A 154 -30.64 -6.90 -15.08
N TYR A 155 -30.90 -5.65 -15.47
CA TYR A 155 -32.24 -5.19 -15.81
C TYR A 155 -32.72 -5.79 -17.14
N ALA A 156 -31.87 -5.85 -18.16
CA ALA A 156 -32.20 -6.54 -19.41
C ALA A 156 -32.43 -8.04 -19.18
N LEU A 157 -31.65 -8.67 -18.29
CA LEU A 157 -31.86 -10.05 -17.86
C LEU A 157 -33.23 -10.20 -17.16
N TYR A 158 -33.55 -9.32 -16.22
CA TYR A 158 -34.84 -9.33 -15.52
C TYR A 158 -36.03 -9.11 -16.48
N ALA A 159 -35.98 -8.07 -17.31
CA ALA A 159 -37.05 -7.72 -18.24
C ALA A 159 -37.26 -8.81 -19.32
N GLY A 160 -36.18 -9.42 -19.81
CA GLY A 160 -36.27 -10.45 -20.85
C GLY A 160 -36.71 -11.83 -20.34
N TRP A 161 -36.49 -12.15 -19.07
CA TRP A 161 -36.69 -13.51 -18.53
C TRP A 161 -37.73 -13.58 -17.40
N LEU A 162 -37.64 -12.68 -16.41
CA LEU A 162 -38.50 -12.69 -15.23
C LEU A 162 -39.86 -12.02 -15.50
N ALA A 163 -39.90 -10.94 -16.28
CA ALA A 163 -41.15 -10.25 -16.59
C ALA A 163 -42.06 -11.01 -17.59
N GLY A 164 -41.49 -11.92 -18.41
CA GLY A 164 -42.22 -12.67 -19.44
C GLY A 164 -42.78 -14.03 -19.00
N GLY A 165 -42.83 -14.35 -17.70
CA GLY A 165 -43.38 -15.62 -17.18
C GLY A 165 -42.47 -16.85 -17.37
N ARG A 166 -41.24 -16.67 -17.87
CA ARG A 166 -40.26 -17.76 -18.10
C ARG A 166 -39.47 -18.16 -16.85
N ALA A 167 -39.86 -17.67 -15.68
CA ALA A 167 -39.21 -17.98 -14.40
C ALA A 167 -39.13 -19.50 -14.13
N ILE A 168 -40.09 -20.28 -14.62
CA ILE A 168 -40.13 -21.74 -14.46
C ILE A 168 -38.95 -22.43 -15.20
N LEU A 169 -38.49 -21.86 -16.32
CA LEU A 169 -37.37 -22.40 -17.10
C LEU A 169 -36.00 -21.91 -16.62
N PHE A 170 -35.97 -21.04 -15.60
CA PHE A 170 -34.73 -20.43 -15.11
C PHE A 170 -33.71 -21.44 -14.56
N PRO A 171 -34.12 -22.47 -13.79
CA PRO A 171 -33.19 -23.50 -13.33
C PRO A 171 -32.54 -24.24 -14.49
N TRP A 172 -33.30 -24.53 -15.55
CA TRP A 172 -32.80 -25.23 -16.74
C TRP A 172 -31.82 -24.36 -17.54
N PHE A 173 -32.15 -23.09 -17.78
CA PHE A 173 -31.25 -22.17 -18.45
C PHE A 173 -29.97 -21.90 -17.66
N LEU A 174 -30.06 -21.77 -16.34
CA LEU A 174 -28.88 -21.63 -15.48
C LEU A 174 -27.99 -22.87 -15.61
N LEU A 175 -28.56 -24.06 -15.67
CA LEU A 175 -27.84 -25.32 -15.87
C LEU A 175 -27.16 -25.40 -17.25
N VAL A 176 -27.85 -25.01 -18.32
CA VAL A 176 -27.27 -24.90 -19.68
C VAL A 176 -26.16 -23.85 -19.73
N LEU A 177 -26.33 -22.69 -19.09
CA LEU A 177 -25.30 -21.65 -19.02
C LEU A 177 -24.09 -22.13 -18.22
N LEU A 178 -24.29 -22.78 -17.08
CA LEU A 178 -23.22 -23.34 -16.25
C LEU A 178 -22.44 -24.41 -17.01
N THR A 179 -23.14 -25.29 -17.73
CA THR A 179 -22.48 -26.32 -18.55
C THR A 179 -21.72 -25.71 -19.72
N GLN A 180 -22.26 -24.70 -20.40
CA GLN A 180 -21.53 -23.97 -21.44
C GLN A 180 -20.29 -23.26 -20.88
N LEU A 181 -20.41 -22.60 -19.73
CA LEU A 181 -19.28 -21.96 -19.05
C LEU A 181 -18.23 -23.00 -18.62
N LEU A 182 -18.65 -24.15 -18.10
CA LEU A 182 -17.76 -25.25 -17.72
C LEU A 182 -17.03 -25.79 -18.96
N LEU A 183 -17.73 -26.00 -20.07
CA LEU A 183 -17.14 -26.53 -21.29
C LEU A 183 -16.18 -25.52 -21.93
N ALA A 184 -16.56 -24.23 -21.95
CA ALA A 184 -15.68 -23.14 -22.34
C ALA A 184 -14.43 -23.07 -21.44
N PHE A 185 -14.60 -23.28 -20.12
CA PHE A 185 -13.50 -23.33 -19.17
C PHE A 185 -12.58 -24.53 -19.40
N VAL A 186 -13.13 -25.72 -19.68
CA VAL A 186 -12.34 -26.92 -20.04
C VAL A 186 -11.58 -26.71 -21.34
N VAL A 187 -12.22 -26.16 -22.37
CA VAL A 187 -11.55 -25.80 -23.64
C VAL A 187 -10.46 -24.76 -23.40
N TRP A 188 -10.72 -23.77 -22.54
CA TRP A 188 -9.73 -22.77 -22.13
C TRP A 188 -8.55 -23.40 -21.37
N ILE A 189 -8.79 -24.35 -20.47
CA ILE A 189 -7.73 -25.13 -19.79
C ILE A 189 -6.95 -25.93 -20.82
N ALA A 190 -7.62 -26.67 -21.71
CA ALA A 190 -6.97 -27.49 -22.73
C ALA A 190 -6.10 -26.65 -23.67
N ARG A 191 -6.58 -25.45 -24.06
CA ARG A 191 -5.79 -24.46 -24.80
C ARG A 191 -4.63 -23.95 -23.98
N SER A 192 -4.84 -23.57 -22.72
CA SER A 192 -3.77 -23.09 -21.82
C SER A 192 -2.69 -24.16 -21.59
N VAL A 193 -3.07 -25.43 -21.40
CA VAL A 193 -2.14 -26.55 -21.26
C VAL A 193 -1.39 -26.81 -22.57
N ARG A 194 -2.08 -26.72 -23.71
CA ARG A 194 -1.46 -26.83 -25.03
C ARG A 194 -0.50 -25.68 -25.31
N GLU A 195 -0.81 -24.46 -24.87
CA GLU A 195 0.06 -23.29 -24.91
C GLU A 195 1.28 -23.46 -23.98
N ILE A 196 1.10 -24.02 -22.78
CA ILE A 196 2.21 -24.35 -21.86
C ILE A 196 3.14 -25.40 -22.49
N ARG A 197 2.57 -26.38 -23.22
CA ARG A 197 3.33 -27.43 -23.89
C ARG A 197 4.05 -26.93 -25.15
N ASN A 198 3.47 -25.96 -25.86
CA ASN A 198 3.99 -25.38 -27.10
C ASN A 198 4.13 -23.85 -26.98
N PRO A 199 5.21 -23.35 -26.35
CA PRO A 199 5.37 -21.93 -26.03
C PRO A 199 5.45 -21.00 -27.25
N GLN A 200 5.72 -21.55 -28.44
CA GLN A 200 5.77 -20.82 -29.71
C GLN A 200 4.40 -20.23 -30.13
N LEU A 201 3.28 -20.74 -29.61
CA LEU A 201 1.93 -20.28 -29.95
C LEU A 201 1.51 -18.97 -29.25
N ARG A 202 2.28 -18.49 -28.26
CA ARG A 202 1.87 -17.36 -27.38
C ARG A 202 2.37 -15.98 -27.83
N ARG A 203 2.75 -15.83 -29.11
CA ARG A 203 3.36 -14.61 -29.66
C ARG A 203 2.36 -13.59 -30.23
N THR A 204 1.20 -13.42 -29.61
CA THR A 204 0.27 -12.34 -30.01
C THR A 204 0.74 -11.00 -29.44
N ASN A 205 1.63 -10.33 -30.18
CA ASN A 205 2.23 -9.04 -29.85
C ASN A 205 1.20 -7.88 -29.68
N ARG A 206 0.00 -8.03 -30.24
CA ARG A 206 -1.01 -6.97 -30.30
C ARG A 206 -1.58 -6.56 -28.93
N ASP A 207 -1.68 -7.49 -27.99
CA ASP A 207 -2.29 -7.22 -26.68
C ASP A 207 -1.30 -6.57 -25.69
N ALA A 208 0.00 -6.90 -25.80
CA ALA A 208 1.05 -6.34 -24.94
C ALA A 208 1.47 -4.93 -25.37
N ALA A 209 1.46 -4.64 -26.68
CA ALA A 209 1.87 -3.34 -27.22
C ALA A 209 0.95 -2.16 -26.81
N ARG A 210 -0.28 -2.43 -26.33
CA ARG A 210 -1.27 -1.40 -25.97
C ARG A 210 -1.40 -1.16 -24.46
N ALA A 211 -0.61 -1.83 -23.64
CA ALA A 211 -0.68 -1.67 -22.20
C ALA A 211 -0.07 -0.32 -21.78
N HIS A 212 -0.89 0.62 -21.31
CA HIS A 212 -0.41 1.86 -20.71
C HIS A 212 0.18 1.65 -19.30
N TYR A 213 1.20 2.43 -18.95
CA TYR A 213 1.88 2.39 -17.66
C TYR A 213 0.94 2.60 -16.47
N HIS A 214 -0.10 3.42 -16.61
CA HIS A 214 -1.09 3.64 -15.55
C HIS A 214 -1.76 2.34 -15.06
N THR A 215 -1.91 1.35 -15.95
CA THR A 215 -2.46 0.03 -15.62
C THR A 215 -1.48 -0.75 -14.75
N ALA A 216 -0.19 -0.69 -15.08
CA ALA A 216 0.87 -1.29 -14.29
C ALA A 216 0.90 -0.68 -12.88
N VAL A 217 0.85 0.65 -12.78
CA VAL A 217 0.77 1.38 -11.50
C VAL A 217 -0.43 0.93 -10.68
N ARG A 218 -1.61 0.76 -11.30
CA ARG A 218 -2.80 0.27 -10.60
C ARG A 218 -2.61 -1.14 -10.02
N LYS A 219 -1.95 -2.04 -10.74
CA LYS A 219 -1.64 -3.39 -10.26
C LYS A 219 -0.62 -3.37 -9.12
N ILE A 220 0.45 -2.57 -9.26
CA ILE A 220 1.46 -2.38 -8.21
C ILE A 220 0.78 -1.84 -6.94
N ARG A 221 -0.07 -0.81 -7.08
CA ARG A 221 -0.87 -0.25 -5.99
C ARG A 221 -1.73 -1.31 -5.28
N ARG A 222 -2.44 -2.16 -6.01
CA ARG A 222 -3.24 -3.26 -5.42
C ARG A 222 -2.43 -4.25 -4.58
N ILE A 223 -1.14 -4.41 -4.88
CA ILE A 223 -0.24 -5.32 -4.17
C ILE A 223 0.39 -4.66 -2.95
N ARG A 224 0.89 -3.43 -3.12
CA ARG A 224 1.81 -2.79 -2.16
C ARG A 224 1.20 -1.60 -1.39
N GLU A 225 0.23 -0.90 -1.95
CA GLU A 225 -0.39 0.25 -1.29
C GLU A 225 -1.06 -0.10 0.05
N PRO A 226 -1.69 -1.28 0.24
CA PRO A 226 -2.34 -1.61 1.50
C PRO A 226 -1.40 -1.62 2.72
N ILE A 227 -0.13 -2.01 2.54
CA ILE A 227 0.85 -1.95 3.64
C ILE A 227 1.27 -0.50 3.92
N VAL A 228 1.49 0.32 2.88
CA VAL A 228 1.80 1.76 3.03
C VAL A 228 0.66 2.48 3.74
N ALA A 229 -0.58 2.27 3.31
CA ALA A 229 -1.76 2.87 3.91
C ALA A 229 -1.95 2.43 5.37
N ALA A 230 -1.65 1.17 5.70
CA ALA A 230 -1.72 0.69 7.08
C ALA A 230 -0.63 1.32 7.97
N CYS A 231 0.61 1.39 7.50
CA CYS A 231 1.71 2.02 8.24
C CYS A 231 1.45 3.51 8.47
N THR A 232 1.02 4.21 7.42
CA THR A 232 0.60 5.61 7.48
C THR A 232 -0.50 5.81 8.51
N ARG A 233 -1.53 4.94 8.50
CA ARG A 233 -2.62 4.98 9.47
C ARG A 233 -2.17 4.75 10.91
N LEU A 234 -1.23 3.83 11.14
CA LEU A 234 -0.69 3.58 12.48
C LEU A 234 0.13 4.78 12.95
N ARG A 235 0.98 5.37 12.10
CA ARG A 235 1.73 6.58 12.48
C ARG A 235 0.84 7.74 12.83
N MET A 236 -0.21 8.02 12.04
CA MET A 236 -1.19 9.07 12.39
C MET A 236 -1.90 8.84 13.73
N GLN A 237 -1.88 7.62 14.29
CA GLN A 237 -2.48 7.33 15.59
C GLN A 237 -1.50 7.44 16.75
N PHE A 238 -0.20 7.32 16.51
CA PHE A 238 0.81 7.14 17.56
C PHE A 238 1.91 8.19 17.55
N ASP A 239 2.17 8.81 16.41
CA ASP A 239 3.31 9.69 16.16
C ASP A 239 2.82 11.13 15.99
N PRO A 240 2.80 11.97 17.06
CA PRO A 240 2.34 13.36 16.93
C PRO A 240 3.22 14.17 15.97
N GLU A 241 4.53 13.90 15.96
CA GLU A 241 5.48 14.59 15.09
C GLU A 241 5.16 14.36 13.60
N TYR A 242 4.62 13.18 13.23
CA TYR A 242 4.19 12.86 11.86
C TYR A 242 2.96 13.65 11.40
N LEU A 243 2.13 14.11 12.34
CA LEU A 243 0.99 14.97 12.07
C LEU A 243 1.37 16.46 12.03
N GLY A 244 2.66 16.79 12.23
CA GLY A 244 3.16 18.15 12.39
C GLY A 244 2.96 18.72 13.80
N VAL A 245 2.58 17.90 14.78
CA VAL A 245 2.30 18.35 16.15
C VAL A 245 3.56 18.25 17.01
N PRO A 246 4.03 19.35 17.63
CA PRO A 246 5.22 19.34 18.47
C PRO A 246 4.99 18.55 19.76
N LEU A 247 6.08 17.98 20.29
CA LEU A 247 6.07 17.35 21.62
C LEU A 247 5.98 18.43 22.71
N PRO A 248 5.45 18.10 23.92
CA PRO A 248 5.45 19.03 25.04
C PRO A 248 6.83 19.65 25.29
N GLY A 249 6.87 20.97 25.51
CA GLY A 249 8.10 21.73 25.73
C GLY A 249 8.95 22.03 24.48
N HIS A 250 8.50 21.62 23.28
CA HIS A 250 9.19 21.93 22.02
C HIS A 250 8.36 22.90 21.17
N ALA A 251 9.02 23.86 20.53
CA ALA A 251 8.35 24.87 19.70
C ALA A 251 7.93 24.34 18.32
N ALA A 252 8.63 23.33 17.80
CA ALA A 252 8.38 22.76 16.48
C ALA A 252 8.58 21.24 16.48
N SER A 253 7.95 20.57 15.51
CA SER A 253 8.21 19.14 15.23
C SER A 253 9.64 18.98 14.72
N ALA A 254 10.38 17.99 15.23
CA ALA A 254 11.75 17.69 14.79
C ALA A 254 11.81 17.08 13.37
N LEU A 255 10.66 16.64 12.84
CA LEU A 255 10.54 16.06 11.51
C LEU A 255 10.36 17.19 10.48
N ASN A 256 11.45 17.80 10.03
CA ASN A 256 11.44 18.77 8.93
C ASN A 256 10.97 18.10 7.62
N GLY A 257 9.67 18.16 7.31
CA GLY A 257 9.10 17.71 6.03
C GLY A 257 8.74 16.22 5.92
N ALA A 258 8.81 15.43 7.00
CA ALA A 258 8.22 14.08 7.03
C ALA A 258 6.73 14.16 7.42
N ASP A 259 6.02 14.93 6.60
CA ASP A 259 4.64 15.33 6.82
C ASP A 259 3.67 14.32 6.21
N VAL A 260 2.62 14.02 6.96
CA VAL A 260 1.51 13.18 6.53
C VAL A 260 0.97 13.60 5.15
N GLU A 261 1.06 14.89 4.80
CA GLU A 261 0.72 15.48 3.51
C GLU A 261 1.43 14.80 2.33
N VAL A 262 2.76 14.61 2.41
CA VAL A 262 3.56 14.07 1.29
C VAL A 262 3.17 12.62 1.04
N ASP A 263 3.08 11.84 2.12
CA ASP A 263 2.69 10.42 2.05
C ASP A 263 1.22 10.28 1.62
N TYR A 264 0.35 11.20 2.02
CA TYR A 264 -1.04 11.24 1.57
C TYR A 264 -1.15 11.60 0.09
N GLU A 265 -0.43 12.61 -0.40
CA GLU A 265 -0.41 12.94 -1.82
C GLU A 265 0.02 11.74 -2.66
N PHE A 266 1.04 11.00 -2.18
CA PHE A 266 1.49 9.76 -2.80
C PHE A 266 0.40 8.68 -2.90
N LEU A 267 -0.38 8.49 -1.83
CA LEU A 267 -1.50 7.55 -1.78
C LEU A 267 -2.69 8.00 -2.64
N ASN A 268 -2.81 9.31 -2.90
CA ASN A 268 -3.94 9.93 -3.59
C ASN A 268 -5.30 9.45 -3.04
N PRO A 269 -5.56 9.62 -1.73
CA PRO A 269 -6.76 9.13 -1.11
C PRO A 269 -7.96 10.03 -1.46
N GLY A 270 -9.17 9.52 -1.26
CA GLY A 270 -10.40 10.31 -1.49
C GLY A 270 -10.53 11.49 -0.53
N ILE A 271 -11.45 12.41 -0.83
CA ILE A 271 -11.72 13.64 -0.06
C ILE A 271 -11.94 13.35 1.44
N ASP A 272 -12.71 12.30 1.77
CA ASP A 272 -12.98 11.87 3.15
C ASP A 272 -11.71 11.57 3.97
N ALA A 273 -10.60 11.26 3.30
CA ALA A 273 -9.35 10.94 3.96
C ALA A 273 -8.62 12.20 4.43
N ILE A 274 -8.74 13.32 3.73
CA ILE A 274 -8.18 14.62 4.14
C ILE A 274 -8.84 15.07 5.44
N ASP A 275 -10.18 15.05 5.48
CA ASP A 275 -10.96 15.32 6.70
C ASP A 275 -10.62 14.36 7.83
N HIS A 276 -10.18 13.14 7.52
CA HIS A 276 -9.75 12.18 8.53
C HIS A 276 -8.40 12.56 9.14
N VAL A 277 -7.41 12.97 8.33
CA VAL A 277 -6.09 13.43 8.80
C VAL A 277 -6.27 14.64 9.70
N GLU A 278 -7.05 15.62 9.25
CA GLU A 278 -7.23 16.86 9.99
C GLU A 278 -7.90 16.62 11.37
N ARG A 279 -8.88 15.72 11.43
CA ARG A 279 -9.46 15.29 12.71
C ARG A 279 -8.47 14.58 13.64
N LEU A 280 -7.47 13.87 13.09
CA LEU A 280 -6.42 13.24 13.86
C LEU A 280 -5.37 14.25 14.33
N ARG A 281 -5.02 15.23 13.49
CA ARG A 281 -4.17 16.37 13.85
C ARG A 281 -4.77 17.16 15.01
N GLN A 282 -6.01 17.61 14.88
CA GLN A 282 -6.72 18.34 15.95
C GLN A 282 -6.78 17.55 17.25
N ARG A 283 -6.98 16.24 17.16
CA ARG A 283 -6.92 15.36 18.33
C ARG A 283 -5.52 15.36 18.95
N ALA A 284 -4.48 15.18 18.13
CA ALA A 284 -3.10 15.11 18.59
C ALA A 284 -2.66 16.43 19.21
N GLU A 285 -3.02 17.57 18.64
CA GLU A 285 -2.78 18.91 19.22
C GLU A 285 -3.42 19.04 20.60
N ALA A 286 -4.72 18.74 20.71
CA ALA A 286 -5.41 18.78 21.99
C ALA A 286 -4.82 17.79 23.02
N ASP A 287 -4.39 16.61 22.57
CA ASP A 287 -3.74 15.61 23.42
C ASP A 287 -2.35 16.09 23.90
N MET A 288 -1.54 16.70 23.04
CA MET A 288 -0.22 17.24 23.42
C MET A 288 -0.33 18.46 24.32
N GLN A 289 -1.32 19.33 24.11
CA GLN A 289 -1.62 20.46 25.00
C GLN A 289 -2.02 19.99 26.40
N ARG A 290 -2.93 19.00 26.50
CA ARG A 290 -3.30 18.39 27.79
C ARG A 290 -2.11 17.76 28.48
N LEU A 291 -1.31 16.99 27.75
CA LEU A 291 -0.12 16.37 28.31
C LEU A 291 0.89 17.42 28.79
N HIS A 292 1.07 18.51 28.05
CA HIS A 292 1.94 19.61 28.46
C HIS A 292 1.49 20.24 29.78
N ALA A 293 0.20 20.55 29.92
CA ALA A 293 -0.35 21.07 31.18
C ALA A 293 -0.14 20.09 32.35
N LEU A 294 -0.36 18.78 32.13
CA LEU A 294 -0.09 17.77 33.16
C LEU A 294 1.40 17.71 33.54
N ILE A 295 2.30 17.86 32.58
CA ILE A 295 3.75 17.90 32.83
C ILE A 295 4.12 19.13 33.68
N GLU A 296 3.55 20.30 33.36
CA GLU A 296 3.71 21.52 34.18
C GLU A 296 3.18 21.33 35.60
N ASP A 297 2.08 20.60 35.77
CA ASP A 297 1.50 20.21 37.07
C ASP A 297 2.28 19.08 37.78
N GLY A 298 3.50 18.77 37.32
CA GLY A 298 4.41 17.81 37.92
C GLY A 298 4.08 16.35 37.67
N LEU A 299 3.39 16.00 36.57
CA LEU A 299 3.06 14.61 36.23
C LEU A 299 4.30 13.70 36.22
N LEU A 300 5.40 14.13 35.61
CA LEU A 300 6.63 13.31 35.52
C LEU A 300 7.27 13.10 36.89
N VAL A 301 7.22 14.11 37.76
CA VAL A 301 7.69 14.03 39.15
C VAL A 301 6.83 13.02 39.93
N LYS A 302 5.49 13.11 39.81
CA LYS A 302 4.57 12.15 40.43
C LYS A 302 4.82 10.72 39.94
N ALA A 303 5.07 10.55 38.63
CA ALA A 303 5.39 9.27 38.04
C ALA A 303 6.73 8.71 38.55
N ALA A 304 7.78 9.53 38.66
CA ALA A 304 9.08 9.09 39.20
C ALA A 304 8.96 8.64 40.66
N ARG A 305 8.23 9.40 41.48
CA ARG A 305 7.96 9.05 42.89
C ARG A 305 7.16 7.76 43.03
N ALA A 306 6.21 7.50 42.13
CA ALA A 306 5.41 6.27 42.13
C ALA A 306 6.26 4.98 41.95
N VAL A 307 7.48 5.11 41.40
CA VAL A 307 8.44 4.01 41.25
C VAL A 307 9.72 4.22 42.07
N SER A 308 9.68 5.12 43.07
CA SER A 308 10.79 5.41 43.98
C SER A 308 12.08 5.87 43.29
N LEU A 309 11.97 6.66 42.21
CA LEU A 309 13.09 7.28 41.51
C LEU A 309 13.21 8.79 41.83
N PRO A 310 14.37 9.41 41.60
CA PRO A 310 14.55 10.86 41.71
C PRO A 310 13.59 11.65 40.82
N ASP A 311 13.19 12.85 41.24
CA ASP A 311 12.19 13.69 40.54
C ASP A 311 12.57 13.99 39.07
N GLU A 312 13.87 14.00 38.73
CA GLU A 312 14.40 14.27 37.39
C GLU A 312 14.54 13.01 36.52
N ALA A 313 14.25 11.81 37.04
CA ALA A 313 14.53 10.55 36.35
C ALA A 313 13.87 10.44 34.97
N PHE A 314 12.73 11.11 34.78
CA PHE A 314 11.94 11.10 33.54
C PHE A 314 12.03 12.40 32.73
N ALA A 315 13.01 13.27 32.99
CA ALA A 315 13.15 14.56 32.31
C ALA A 315 13.80 14.47 30.91
N SER A 316 14.35 13.32 30.53
CA SER A 316 15.09 13.22 29.25
C SER A 316 14.15 13.32 28.04
N PRO A 317 14.65 13.79 26.87
CA PRO A 317 13.85 13.87 25.64
C PRO A 317 13.22 12.54 25.22
N GLN A 318 13.90 11.42 25.53
CA GLN A 318 13.40 10.08 25.24
C GLN A 318 12.16 9.74 26.10
N HIS A 319 12.15 10.12 27.37
CA HIS A 319 11.00 9.94 28.25
C HIS A 319 9.83 10.81 27.81
N LEU A 320 10.08 12.06 27.43
CA LEU A 320 9.04 12.95 26.89
C LEU A 320 8.39 12.39 25.62
N ARG A 321 9.19 11.86 24.69
CA ARG A 321 8.65 11.19 23.49
C ARG A 321 7.86 9.94 23.87
N ALA A 322 8.37 9.10 24.75
CA ALA A 322 7.68 7.89 25.19
C ALA A 322 6.33 8.21 25.88
N ALA A 323 6.30 9.22 26.74
CA ALA A 323 5.08 9.71 27.38
C ALA A 323 4.08 10.24 26.33
N SER A 324 4.55 11.04 25.38
CA SER A 324 3.71 11.61 24.32
C SER A 324 3.05 10.54 23.44
N VAL A 325 3.83 9.54 23.01
CA VAL A 325 3.33 8.41 22.22
C VAL A 325 2.37 7.54 23.05
N ALA A 326 2.73 7.20 24.29
CA ALA A 326 1.89 6.40 25.17
C ALA A 326 0.55 7.08 25.45
N TYR A 327 0.58 8.39 25.70
CA TYR A 327 -0.59 9.20 25.95
C TYR A 327 -1.46 9.31 24.69
N LEU A 328 -0.91 9.73 23.55
CA LEU A 328 -1.68 9.86 22.30
C LEU A 328 -2.32 8.53 21.86
N ALA A 329 -1.56 7.44 21.95
CA ALA A 329 -2.00 6.09 21.62
C ALA A 329 -3.03 5.53 22.62
N ASP A 330 -3.21 6.20 23.77
CA ASP A 330 -3.91 5.67 24.94
C ASP A 330 -3.39 4.27 25.33
N TYR A 331 -2.07 4.10 25.26
CA TYR A 331 -1.40 2.84 25.54
C TYR A 331 -1.63 2.46 27.00
N ARG A 332 -2.18 1.25 27.21
CA ARG A 332 -2.61 0.79 28.55
C ARG A 332 -3.54 1.79 29.26
N ASN A 333 -4.37 2.51 28.49
CA ASN A 333 -5.38 3.44 29.02
C ASN A 333 -4.79 4.70 29.69
N VAL A 334 -3.49 5.01 29.54
CA VAL A 334 -2.85 6.16 30.20
C VAL A 334 -3.64 7.45 30.02
N ARG A 335 -4.03 7.76 28.78
CA ARG A 335 -4.71 9.02 28.45
C ARG A 335 -6.10 9.09 29.06
N ARG A 336 -6.89 8.03 28.95
CA ARG A 336 -8.26 8.05 29.53
C ARG A 336 -8.23 8.08 31.06
N HIS A 337 -7.20 7.54 31.71
CA HIS A 337 -7.05 7.63 33.17
C HIS A 337 -6.60 9.02 33.62
N LEU A 338 -5.65 9.62 32.91
CA LEU A 338 -5.09 10.93 33.26
C LEU A 338 -6.00 12.11 32.90
N SER A 339 -6.85 12.00 31.87
CA SER A 339 -7.61 13.15 31.36
C SER A 339 -9.04 12.83 30.91
N SER A 340 -9.72 11.91 31.61
CA SER A 340 -11.09 11.53 31.25
C SER A 340 -12.05 12.73 31.21
N GLU A 341 -11.95 13.64 32.18
CA GLU A 341 -12.85 14.78 32.30
C GLU A 341 -12.62 15.80 31.17
N GLU A 342 -11.37 16.15 30.91
CA GLU A 342 -10.98 17.11 29.87
C GLU A 342 -11.34 16.59 28.48
N ILE A 343 -11.11 15.30 28.21
CA ILE A 343 -11.51 14.65 26.95
C ILE A 343 -13.02 14.78 26.74
N LEU A 344 -13.82 14.51 27.78
CA LEU A 344 -15.28 14.62 27.68
C LEU A 344 -15.73 16.07 27.48
N GLN A 345 -15.13 17.02 28.20
CA GLN A 345 -15.45 18.43 28.07
C GLN A 345 -15.16 18.94 26.67
N ASP A 346 -13.99 18.63 26.11
CA ASP A 346 -13.60 19.09 24.77
C ASP A 346 -14.47 18.46 23.68
N VAL A 347 -14.73 17.15 23.76
CA VAL A 347 -15.61 16.47 22.79
C VAL A 347 -17.04 17.00 22.89
N CYS A 348 -17.56 17.26 24.09
CA CYS A 348 -18.88 17.85 24.25
C CYS A 348 -18.92 19.29 23.71
N ARG A 349 -17.91 20.12 23.99
CA ARG A 349 -17.81 21.49 23.50
C ARG A 349 -17.76 21.54 21.97
N MET A 350 -16.91 20.70 21.36
CA MET A 350 -16.82 20.57 19.91
C MET A 350 -18.13 20.06 19.29
N ALA A 351 -18.79 19.09 19.91
CA ALA A 351 -20.05 18.55 19.38
C ALA A 351 -21.20 19.58 19.45
N VAL A 352 -21.12 20.54 20.36
CA VAL A 352 -22.08 21.65 20.45
C VAL A 352 -21.80 22.72 19.40
N ALA A 353 -20.52 23.02 19.14
CA ALA A 353 -20.12 24.04 18.17
C ALA A 353 -20.12 23.55 16.71
N GLY A 354 -19.92 22.24 16.49
CA GLY A 354 -19.71 21.64 15.18
C GLY A 354 -20.93 20.96 14.57
N PRO A 355 -20.79 20.44 13.34
CA PRO A 355 -21.84 19.65 12.69
C PRO A 355 -22.14 18.38 13.49
N VAL A 356 -23.42 18.07 13.61
CA VAL A 356 -23.86 16.93 14.42
C VAL A 356 -23.32 15.63 13.82
N PRO A 357 -22.58 14.80 14.56
CA PRO A 357 -22.05 13.56 14.02
C PRO A 357 -23.18 12.62 13.56
N PRO A 358 -22.91 11.78 12.54
CA PRO A 358 -23.90 10.88 11.98
C PRO A 358 -24.47 9.97 13.07
N ARG A 359 -25.75 9.61 12.91
CA ARG A 359 -26.47 8.82 13.91
C ARG A 359 -25.86 7.43 14.04
N VAL A 360 -25.13 7.20 15.14
CA VAL A 360 -24.62 5.87 15.48
C VAL A 360 -25.69 5.13 16.29
N TRP A 361 -26.03 3.92 15.87
CA TRP A 361 -26.84 3.00 16.66
C TRP A 361 -25.94 2.27 17.66
N THR A 362 -26.03 2.65 18.94
CA THR A 362 -25.32 1.96 20.03
C THR A 362 -26.33 1.35 21.00
N LEU A 363 -26.27 0.04 21.19
CA LEU A 363 -27.12 -0.72 22.11
C LEU A 363 -26.51 -0.84 23.52
N GLN A 364 -25.69 0.12 23.95
CA GLN A 364 -25.03 0.07 25.26
C GLN A 364 -25.78 0.91 26.30
N PRO A 365 -26.76 0.34 27.04
CA PRO A 365 -27.56 1.10 28.01
C PRO A 365 -26.70 1.65 29.15
N GLY A 366 -25.65 0.94 29.56
CA GLY A 366 -24.72 1.38 30.61
C GLY A 366 -24.02 2.69 30.26
N LEU A 367 -23.54 2.83 29.01
CA LEU A 367 -22.89 4.06 28.54
C LEU A 367 -23.85 5.25 28.59
N ARG A 368 -25.12 5.03 28.21
CA ARG A 368 -26.15 6.08 28.23
C ARG A 368 -26.49 6.55 29.64
N LEU A 369 -26.53 5.63 30.62
CA LEU A 369 -26.72 5.96 32.02
C LEU A 369 -25.54 6.78 32.57
N LYS A 370 -24.30 6.35 32.31
CA LYS A 370 -23.09 7.11 32.68
C LYS A 370 -23.10 8.50 32.06
N PHE A 371 -23.48 8.62 30.78
CA PHE A 371 -23.56 9.91 30.10
C PHE A 371 -24.65 10.80 30.70
N HIS A 372 -25.82 10.25 31.03
CA HIS A 372 -26.87 11.02 31.69
C HIS A 372 -26.46 11.53 33.06
N ARG A 373 -25.66 10.77 33.83
CA ARG A 373 -25.10 11.24 35.10
C ARG A 373 -24.11 12.38 34.86
N TYR A 374 -23.15 12.17 33.96
CA TYR A 374 -22.16 13.18 33.58
C TYR A 374 -22.82 14.49 33.10
N TRP A 375 -23.77 14.40 32.16
CA TRP A 375 -24.46 15.58 31.60
C TRP A 375 -25.30 16.33 32.64
N ARG A 376 -25.84 15.64 33.66
CA ARG A 376 -26.56 16.32 34.75
C ARG A 376 -25.62 17.17 35.62
N GLN A 377 -24.36 16.79 35.73
CA GLN A 377 -23.37 17.46 36.57
C GLN A 377 -22.65 18.58 35.82
N PHE A 378 -22.30 18.36 34.55
CA PHE A 378 -21.42 19.26 33.78
C PHE A 378 -22.05 19.80 32.49
N GLY A 379 -23.18 19.25 32.06
CA GLY A 379 -23.82 19.60 30.80
C GLY A 379 -24.71 20.84 30.87
N SER A 380 -25.04 21.41 29.71
CA SER A 380 -26.00 22.51 29.62
C SER A 380 -27.46 22.02 29.68
N GLY A 381 -28.38 22.93 29.98
CA GLY A 381 -29.82 22.66 29.94
C GLY A 381 -30.38 22.46 28.52
N ASP A 382 -29.60 22.75 27.47
CA ASP A 382 -30.05 22.67 26.09
C ASP A 382 -30.16 21.20 25.61
N ARG A 383 -31.34 20.87 25.07
CA ARG A 383 -31.67 19.55 24.54
C ARG A 383 -30.91 19.24 23.25
N LEU A 384 -30.61 20.24 22.42
CA LEU A 384 -29.86 20.04 21.18
C LEU A 384 -28.40 19.76 21.49
N ALA A 385 -27.77 20.59 22.32
CA ALA A 385 -26.43 20.37 22.85
C ALA A 385 -26.25 18.95 23.43
N ARG A 386 -27.18 18.52 24.30
CA ARG A 386 -27.15 17.17 24.88
C ARG A 386 -27.22 16.07 23.84
N ARG A 387 -28.04 16.23 22.80
CA ARG A 387 -28.20 15.24 21.72
C ARG A 387 -26.93 15.15 20.88
N SER A 388 -26.30 16.27 20.53
CA SER A 388 -25.06 16.29 19.76
C SER A 388 -23.90 15.69 20.56
N ALA A 389 -23.74 16.10 21.82
CA ALA A 389 -22.74 15.53 22.72
C ALA A 389 -22.92 14.02 22.91
N TRP A 390 -24.16 13.54 23.11
CA TRP A 390 -24.42 12.10 23.19
C TRP A 390 -23.99 11.37 21.93
N ARG A 391 -24.25 11.93 20.74
CA ARG A 391 -23.87 11.29 19.48
C ARG A 391 -22.35 11.23 19.31
N ALA A 392 -21.62 12.29 19.71
CA ALA A 392 -20.16 12.31 19.68
C ALA A 392 -19.57 11.26 20.64
N VAL A 393 -20.09 11.18 21.86
CA VAL A 393 -19.71 10.16 22.85
C VAL A 393 -20.04 8.76 22.34
N ALA A 394 -21.26 8.53 21.83
CA ALA A 394 -21.67 7.23 21.30
C ALA A 394 -20.86 6.79 20.06
N ALA A 395 -20.40 7.75 19.25
CA ALA A 395 -19.47 7.50 18.15
C ALA A 395 -18.02 7.25 18.62
N ASN A 396 -17.76 7.35 19.92
CA ASN A 396 -16.44 7.31 20.55
C ASN A 396 -15.46 8.32 19.93
N GLN A 397 -15.94 9.52 19.63
CA GLN A 397 -15.10 10.59 19.10
C GLN A 397 -13.97 10.89 20.09
N TRP A 398 -12.73 10.84 19.61
CA TRP A 398 -11.51 11.01 20.42
C TRP A 398 -11.43 10.12 21.67
N GLY A 399 -12.09 8.96 21.69
CA GLY A 399 -12.09 8.06 22.84
C GLY A 399 -13.05 8.49 23.97
N ALA A 400 -14.02 9.38 23.72
CA ALA A 400 -14.92 9.89 24.75
C ALA A 400 -15.79 8.82 25.44
N ALA A 401 -16.21 7.77 24.73
CA ALA A 401 -16.95 6.67 25.36
C ALA A 401 -16.07 5.94 26.38
N ASP A 402 -14.80 5.73 26.03
CA ASP A 402 -13.82 5.06 26.89
C ASP A 402 -13.47 5.93 28.11
N ALA A 403 -13.26 7.25 27.90
CA ALA A 403 -13.07 8.23 28.96
C ALA A 403 -14.26 8.27 29.94
N LEU A 404 -15.50 8.23 29.43
CA LEU A 404 -16.70 8.14 30.26
C LEU A 404 -16.76 6.85 31.09
N GLY A 405 -16.19 5.77 30.56
CA GLY A 405 -16.05 4.50 31.26
C GLY A 405 -15.13 4.58 32.48
N CYS A 406 -14.08 5.41 32.38
CA CYS A 406 -13.03 5.61 33.39
C CYS A 406 -13.31 6.72 34.41
N LEU A 407 -14.43 7.44 34.29
CA LEU A 407 -14.82 8.41 35.32
C LEU A 407 -14.88 7.73 36.69
N PRO A 408 -14.39 8.39 37.75
CA PRO A 408 -14.25 7.80 39.07
C PRO A 408 -15.61 7.28 39.57
N GLU A 409 -15.67 5.98 39.82
CA GLU A 409 -16.71 5.41 40.68
C GLU A 409 -16.32 5.75 42.13
N LYS A 410 -17.30 5.99 43.01
CA LYS A 410 -17.08 6.56 44.35
C LYS A 410 -15.85 5.95 45.06
N GLY A 411 -14.79 6.76 45.24
CA GLY A 411 -13.57 6.40 45.97
C GLY A 411 -12.38 5.96 45.13
N ALA A 412 -12.52 5.72 43.82
CA ALA A 412 -11.39 5.44 42.93
C ALA A 412 -10.74 6.75 42.43
N ASP A 413 -9.42 6.81 42.44
CA ASP A 413 -8.64 7.89 41.81
C ASP A 413 -8.02 7.37 40.49
N PRO A 414 -8.72 7.54 39.34
CA PRO A 414 -8.20 7.11 38.05
C PRO A 414 -6.92 7.87 37.67
N GLY A 415 -6.71 9.09 38.18
CA GLY A 415 -5.50 9.86 37.94
C GLY A 415 -4.28 9.17 38.54
N ALA A 416 -4.36 8.73 39.80
CA ALA A 416 -3.29 7.97 40.45
C ALA A 416 -2.97 6.66 39.70
N GLU A 417 -3.98 5.94 39.21
CA GLU A 417 -3.78 4.74 38.38
C GLU A 417 -3.05 5.09 37.06
N GLY A 418 -3.48 6.17 36.39
CA GLY A 418 -2.83 6.67 35.18
C GLY A 418 -1.36 7.04 35.40
N VAL A 419 -1.03 7.68 36.53
CA VAL A 419 0.35 8.01 36.93
C VAL A 419 1.17 6.74 37.12
N GLN A 420 0.64 5.72 37.80
CA GLN A 420 1.33 4.44 38.00
C GLN A 420 1.57 3.71 36.67
N ILE A 421 0.59 3.68 35.77
CA ILE A 421 0.73 3.06 34.45
C ILE A 421 1.81 3.80 33.64
N LEU A 422 1.77 5.13 33.62
CA LEU A 422 2.76 5.94 32.91
C LEU A 422 4.17 5.73 33.49
N ALA A 423 4.32 5.71 34.82
CA ALA A 423 5.60 5.43 35.47
C ALA A 423 6.17 4.07 35.05
N ALA A 424 5.34 3.02 35.03
CA ALA A 424 5.76 1.69 34.60
C ALA A 424 6.20 1.64 33.13
N ILE A 425 5.61 2.46 32.27
CA ILE A 425 6.03 2.62 30.88
C ILE A 425 7.38 3.35 30.80
N LEU A 426 7.53 4.44 31.57
CA LEU A 426 8.69 5.30 31.58
C LEU A 426 9.92 4.69 32.25
N LEU A 427 9.80 3.58 32.98
CA LEU A 427 10.96 2.77 33.38
C LEU A 427 11.76 2.23 32.18
N HIS A 428 11.11 2.06 31.02
CA HIS A 428 11.72 1.50 29.81
C HIS A 428 11.30 2.29 28.55
N PRO A 429 11.65 3.58 28.43
CA PRO A 429 11.20 4.45 27.33
C PRO A 429 11.77 4.00 25.98
N GLY A 430 12.88 3.26 26.01
CA GLY A 430 13.49 2.63 24.83
C GLY A 430 12.53 1.73 24.06
N ARG A 431 11.65 0.98 24.73
CA ARG A 431 10.72 0.05 24.05
C ARG A 431 9.73 0.78 23.15
N ILE A 432 9.20 1.92 23.59
CA ILE A 432 8.29 2.75 22.78
C ILE A 432 9.07 3.40 21.65
N THR A 433 10.26 3.91 21.94
CA THR A 433 11.12 4.54 20.94
C THR A 433 11.49 3.56 19.82
N GLU A 434 11.91 2.35 20.16
CA GLU A 434 12.22 1.27 19.20
C GLU A 434 11.02 0.87 18.35
N GLN A 435 9.83 0.74 18.96
CA GLN A 435 8.60 0.44 18.22
C GLN A 435 8.23 1.56 17.25
N LEU A 436 8.36 2.82 17.66
CA LEU A 436 8.12 3.97 16.81
C LEU A 436 9.12 4.04 15.65
N LEU A 437 10.42 3.87 15.94
CA LEU A 437 11.46 3.82 14.91
C LEU A 437 11.24 2.67 13.92
N THR A 438 10.84 1.51 14.41
CA THR A 438 10.48 0.35 13.58
C THR A 438 9.32 0.70 12.65
N LEU A 439 8.26 1.33 13.18
CA LEU A 439 7.12 1.75 12.38
C LEU A 439 7.51 2.79 11.32
N ARG A 440 8.33 3.79 11.69
CA ARG A 440 8.88 4.79 10.76
C ARG A 440 9.68 4.11 9.64
N ALA A 441 10.61 3.23 10.00
CA ALA A 441 11.44 2.49 9.04
C ALA A 441 10.60 1.61 8.09
N ILE A 442 9.63 0.86 8.61
CA ILE A 442 8.75 0.02 7.78
C ILE A 442 7.94 0.88 6.81
N GLN A 443 7.42 2.03 7.23
CA GLN A 443 6.68 2.92 6.35
C GLN A 443 7.59 3.45 5.22
N THR A 444 8.77 3.99 5.57
CA THR A 444 9.73 4.50 4.58
C THR A 444 10.13 3.41 3.59
N LEU A 445 10.49 2.21 4.07
CA LEU A 445 10.83 1.08 3.21
C LEU A 445 9.66 0.64 2.34
N SER A 446 8.42 0.70 2.84
CA SER A 446 7.24 0.35 2.04
C SER A 446 6.97 1.36 0.92
N ILE A 447 7.21 2.66 1.16
CA ILE A 447 7.08 3.69 0.13
C ILE A 447 8.19 3.53 -0.91
N LEU A 448 9.43 3.36 -0.47
CA LEU A 448 10.58 3.10 -1.36
C LEU A 448 10.36 1.83 -2.20
N ASP A 449 9.83 0.76 -1.61
CA ASP A 449 9.48 -0.46 -2.35
C ASP A 449 8.49 -0.16 -3.49
N VAL A 450 7.41 0.60 -3.22
CA VAL A 450 6.45 0.97 -4.27
C VAL A 450 7.11 1.82 -5.36
N LEU A 451 7.95 2.78 -4.98
CA LEU A 451 8.65 3.66 -5.93
C LEU A 451 9.62 2.86 -6.81
N ASN A 452 10.46 2.03 -6.20
CA ASN A 452 11.40 1.17 -6.91
C ASN A 452 10.66 0.21 -7.86
N TYR A 453 9.56 -0.41 -7.43
CA TYR A 453 8.76 -1.27 -8.32
C TYR A 453 8.15 -0.49 -9.49
N ARG A 454 7.71 0.74 -9.26
CA ARG A 454 7.17 1.61 -10.33
C ARG A 454 8.26 1.95 -11.33
N GLU A 455 9.43 2.38 -10.87
CA GLU A 455 10.58 2.71 -11.70
C GLU A 455 11.05 1.51 -12.52
N HIS A 456 11.25 0.37 -11.85
CA HIS A 456 11.73 -0.86 -12.46
C HIS A 456 10.79 -1.35 -13.58
N VAL A 457 9.47 -1.35 -13.30
CA VAL A 457 8.48 -1.72 -14.31
C VAL A 457 8.42 -0.69 -15.44
N PHE A 458 8.63 0.60 -15.15
CA PHE A 458 8.66 1.65 -16.16
C PHE A 458 9.83 1.47 -17.14
N GLN A 459 11.03 1.25 -16.61
CA GLN A 459 12.28 1.05 -17.35
C GLN A 459 12.23 -0.24 -18.17
N LEU A 460 12.01 -1.40 -17.52
CA LEU A 460 11.96 -2.68 -18.21
C LEU A 460 10.88 -2.72 -19.29
N GLY A 461 9.71 -2.13 -19.00
CA GLY A 461 8.61 -2.05 -19.94
C GLY A 461 8.80 -0.99 -21.02
N ARG A 462 9.90 -0.21 -21.01
CA ARG A 462 10.18 0.86 -21.99
C ARG A 462 8.99 1.78 -22.23
N TYR A 463 8.24 2.12 -21.19
CA TYR A 463 6.98 2.85 -21.34
C TYR A 463 7.20 4.29 -21.88
N ALA A 464 8.40 4.86 -21.67
CA ALA A 464 8.80 6.14 -22.24
C ALA A 464 8.72 6.17 -23.77
N GLU A 465 9.07 5.07 -24.45
CA GLU A 465 9.01 4.97 -25.92
C GLU A 465 7.58 5.05 -26.47
N MET A 466 6.58 4.75 -25.62
CA MET A 466 5.15 4.86 -25.96
C MET A 466 4.56 6.24 -25.63
N GLY A 467 5.39 7.18 -25.14
CA GLY A 467 4.96 8.51 -24.70
C GLY A 467 4.37 8.56 -23.29
N ASP A 468 4.39 7.45 -22.54
CA ASP A 468 3.95 7.44 -21.15
C ASP A 468 4.98 8.19 -20.28
N ARG A 469 4.47 8.95 -19.31
CA ARG A 469 5.30 9.66 -18.33
C ARG A 469 5.28 8.93 -16.98
N PRO A 470 6.42 8.82 -16.28
CA PRO A 470 6.51 8.10 -15.02
C PRO A 470 5.73 8.79 -13.87
N GLY A 471 5.24 10.01 -14.09
CA GLY A 471 4.51 10.83 -13.11
C GLY A 471 5.46 11.59 -12.17
N LYS A 472 4.94 12.58 -11.43
CA LYS A 472 5.73 13.47 -10.54
C LYS A 472 6.56 12.71 -9.50
N LEU A 473 6.08 11.55 -9.05
CA LEU A 473 6.64 10.81 -7.91
C LEU A 473 7.87 9.96 -8.25
N LEU A 474 8.18 9.76 -9.53
CA LEU A 474 9.43 9.11 -9.97
C LEU A 474 10.54 10.14 -10.26
N GLN A 475 10.26 11.44 -10.14
CA GLN A 475 11.23 12.53 -10.39
C GLN A 475 12.06 12.89 -9.14
N TRP A 476 12.20 11.98 -8.17
CA TRP A 476 12.90 12.25 -6.90
C TRP A 476 14.37 12.68 -7.09
N ASN A 477 14.98 12.32 -8.23
CA ASN A 477 16.38 12.61 -8.56
C ASN A 477 16.61 13.88 -9.40
N THR A 478 15.63 14.76 -9.63
CA THR A 478 15.81 15.88 -10.60
C THR A 478 15.53 17.29 -10.10
N THR A 479 15.13 17.48 -8.84
CA THR A 479 15.17 18.84 -8.28
C THR A 479 16.49 18.98 -7.53
N PRO A 480 17.50 19.72 -8.04
CA PRO A 480 18.63 20.08 -7.22
C PRO A 480 18.05 20.81 -6.00
N THR A 481 18.31 20.28 -4.82
CA THR A 481 18.15 21.01 -3.57
C THR A 481 18.78 22.37 -3.82
N GLN A 482 17.96 23.43 -3.83
CA GLN A 482 18.53 24.77 -3.87
C GLN A 482 19.51 24.84 -2.70
N PRO A 483 20.77 25.30 -2.93
CA PRO A 483 21.71 25.44 -1.85
C PRO A 483 21.04 26.31 -0.79
N VAL A 484 20.94 25.75 0.42
CA VAL A 484 20.55 26.49 1.61
C VAL A 484 21.51 27.67 1.67
N GLU A 485 21.01 28.88 1.48
CA GLU A 485 21.80 30.10 1.71
C GLU A 485 22.33 30.02 3.13
N GLU A 486 23.65 29.85 3.28
CA GLU A 486 24.30 29.91 4.57
C GLU A 486 24.00 31.30 5.18
N PRO A 487 23.55 31.36 6.44
CA PRO A 487 23.36 32.63 7.11
C PRO A 487 24.70 33.36 7.16
N GLY A 488 24.71 34.57 6.59
CA GLY A 488 25.89 35.36 6.33
C GLY A 488 26.89 35.40 7.49
N THR A 489 28.14 35.10 7.16
CA THR A 489 29.30 35.46 7.93
C THR A 489 29.26 36.96 8.21
N VAL A 490 29.07 37.31 9.48
CA VAL A 490 29.24 38.68 9.98
C VAL A 490 30.72 39.02 9.86
N ASP A 491 31.03 39.95 8.96
CA ASP A 491 32.33 40.60 8.83
C ASP A 491 32.75 41.17 10.19
N THR A 492 33.72 40.52 10.82
CA THR A 492 34.49 41.09 11.93
C THR A 492 35.81 41.62 11.36
N ALA A 493 35.73 42.72 10.60
CA ALA A 493 36.91 43.51 10.26
C ALA A 493 37.26 44.42 11.43
N SER A 494 38.19 43.95 12.26
CA SER A 494 39.00 44.80 13.13
C SER A 494 40.29 45.17 12.41
N GLY A 495 40.58 46.47 12.32
CA GLY A 495 41.95 46.97 12.53
C GLY A 495 42.66 47.64 11.36
N ILE A 496 42.96 48.93 11.61
CA ILE A 496 44.00 49.82 11.04
C ILE A 496 43.54 50.72 9.90
#